data_AF-A0A2E2U896-F1
#
_entry.id   AF-A0A2E2U896-F1
#
_cell.length_a   1.000
_cell.length_b   1.000
_cell.length_c   1.000
_cell.angle_alpha   90.00
_cell.angle_beta   90.00
_cell.angle_gamma   90.00
#
_symmetry.space_group_name_H-M   'P 1'
#
loop_
_entity.id
_entity.type
_entity.pdbx_description
1 polymer ?
#
loop_
_entity_poly.entity_id
_entity_poly.type
_entity_poly.pdbx_seq_one_letter_code
_entity_poly.pdbx_strand_id
1 'polypeptide(L)'
;MKTNRIISFTLINASILLGFASVLAGCQKKLYPSHGHMSKTHKLERSRSIASVVEKEQRPISGAQRFLSYQDPAQIYIYCSLNSKAADTCYSKQLKESVSKYEEKFGKLDRTDLNSLLDELEWSMVKSETQAKIDRILEQLEPQINKTVNQQHSFCKNNSKHFFKRCMTHAIEKDTFQVLNNYHKKHKMNGQEYLFLRDAINSQLNKKVSNLEVI
;
A
#
# COMPACT_ATOMS: atom_id res chain seq x y z
N MET A 1 -36.68 45.69 3.27
CA MET A 1 -35.26 45.42 2.96
C MET A 1 -34.57 44.39 3.89
N LYS A 2 -35.19 43.80 4.92
CA LYS A 2 -34.52 42.84 5.83
C LYS A 2 -34.52 41.39 5.33
N THR A 3 -35.54 40.97 4.58
CA THR A 3 -35.71 39.59 4.10
C THR A 3 -34.71 39.18 3.02
N ASN A 4 -34.38 40.06 2.06
CA ASN A 4 -33.40 39.75 1.01
C ASN A 4 -31.98 39.50 1.56
N ARG A 5 -31.59 40.17 2.65
CA ARG A 5 -30.30 39.92 3.33
C ARG A 5 -30.28 38.58 4.05
N ILE A 6 -31.38 38.19 4.69
CA ILE A 6 -31.49 36.91 5.38
C ILE A 6 -31.44 35.75 4.37
N ILE A 7 -32.17 35.86 3.24
CA ILE A 7 -32.19 34.86 2.17
C ILE A 7 -30.82 34.72 1.50
N SER A 8 -30.11 35.83 1.29
CA SER A 8 -28.75 35.79 0.71
C SER A 8 -27.76 35.11 1.66
N PHE A 9 -27.85 35.38 2.96
CA PHE A 9 -26.95 34.77 3.95
C PHE A 9 -27.20 33.25 4.11
N THR A 10 -28.46 32.81 4.07
CA THR A 10 -28.79 31.38 4.11
C THR A 10 -28.38 30.64 2.83
N LEU A 11 -28.51 31.26 1.65
CA LEU A 11 -28.05 30.68 0.38
C LEU A 11 -26.52 30.49 0.33
N ILE A 12 -25.75 31.47 0.83
CA ILE A 12 -24.29 31.39 0.88
C ILE A 12 -23.86 30.28 1.84
N ASN A 13 -24.45 30.21 3.03
CA ASN A 13 -24.13 29.16 4.01
C ASN A 13 -24.51 27.76 3.51
N ALA A 14 -25.66 27.61 2.83
CA ALA A 14 -26.04 26.36 2.19
C ALA A 14 -25.06 25.93 1.09
N SER A 15 -24.56 26.88 0.31
CA SER A 15 -23.57 26.61 -0.76
C SER A 15 -22.22 26.16 -0.18
N ILE A 16 -21.78 26.79 0.93
CA ILE A 16 -20.55 26.39 1.64
C ILE A 16 -20.71 24.98 2.22
N LEU A 17 -21.85 24.68 2.84
CA LEU A 17 -22.16 23.35 3.39
C LEU A 17 -22.22 22.27 2.30
N LEU A 18 -22.82 22.56 1.14
CA LEU A 18 -22.86 21.65 0.00
C LEU A 18 -21.48 21.42 -0.62
N GLY A 19 -20.65 22.46 -0.70
CA GLY A 19 -19.25 22.33 -1.10
C GLY A 19 -18.46 21.42 -0.15
N PHE A 20 -18.62 21.63 1.16
CA PHE A 20 -17.96 20.81 2.18
C PHE A 20 -18.45 19.36 2.19
N ALA A 21 -19.77 19.15 2.03
CA ALA A 21 -20.37 17.83 1.91
C ALA A 21 -19.89 17.09 0.64
N SER A 22 -19.67 17.81 -0.47
CA SER A 22 -19.14 17.24 -1.71
C SER A 22 -17.68 16.79 -1.55
N VAL A 23 -16.86 17.56 -0.81
CA VAL A 23 -15.49 17.17 -0.45
C VAL A 23 -15.48 15.97 0.47
N LEU A 24 -16.36 15.94 1.48
CA LEU A 24 -16.49 14.81 2.41
C LEU A 24 -17.01 13.53 1.72
N ALA A 25 -17.98 13.66 0.81
CA ALA A 25 -18.50 12.54 0.02
C ALA A 25 -17.44 11.99 -0.95
N GLY A 26 -16.59 12.86 -1.51
CA GLY A 26 -15.41 12.46 -2.29
C GLY A 26 -14.37 11.66 -1.49
N CYS A 27 -14.27 11.89 -0.18
CA CYS A 27 -13.36 11.18 0.72
C CYS A 27 -13.96 9.89 1.34
N GLN A 28 -15.23 9.55 1.09
CA GLN A 28 -15.94 8.53 1.87
C GLN A 28 -15.89 7.09 1.33
N LYS A 29 -15.12 6.81 0.28
CA LYS A 29 -14.82 5.41 -0.06
C LYS A 29 -13.46 5.03 0.52
N LYS A 30 -13.49 4.16 1.54
CA LYS A 30 -12.35 3.29 1.90
C LYS A 30 -11.98 2.44 0.68
N LEU A 31 -11.19 2.99 -0.23
CA LEU A 31 -10.64 2.32 -1.39
C LEU A 31 -9.17 2.05 -1.09
N TYR A 32 -8.90 1.07 -0.24
CA TYR A 32 -7.66 0.34 -0.47
C TYR A 32 -7.90 -0.56 -1.68
N PRO A 33 -6.97 -0.58 -2.63
CA PRO A 33 -7.16 -1.33 -3.86
C PRO A 33 -7.18 -2.82 -3.55
N SER A 34 -7.95 -3.58 -4.33
CA SER A 34 -7.96 -5.04 -4.21
C SER A 34 -6.64 -5.66 -4.68
N HIS A 35 -5.84 -4.93 -5.47
CA HIS A 35 -4.59 -5.39 -6.06
C HIS A 35 -3.52 -4.28 -6.16
N GLY A 36 -2.27 -4.69 -6.32
CA GLY A 36 -1.12 -3.84 -6.57
C GLY A 36 0.09 -4.63 -7.09
N HIS A 37 1.24 -3.97 -7.19
CA HIS A 37 2.51 -4.57 -7.61
C HIS A 37 2.96 -5.72 -6.69
N MET A 38 2.67 -5.62 -5.39
CA MET A 38 3.01 -6.65 -4.41
C MET A 38 2.02 -7.82 -4.43
N SER A 39 0.91 -7.73 -5.16
CA SER A 39 -0.05 -8.83 -5.28
C SER A 39 0.55 -10.03 -6.00
N LYS A 40 0.32 -11.22 -5.44
CA LYS A 40 0.42 -12.47 -6.23
C LYS A 40 -0.74 -12.42 -7.22
N THR A 41 -0.54 -11.84 -8.40
CA THR A 41 -1.55 -11.89 -9.46
C THR A 41 -1.61 -13.33 -9.96
N HIS A 42 -2.47 -14.16 -9.36
CA HIS A 42 -3.11 -15.23 -10.11
C HIS A 42 -3.97 -14.52 -11.16
N LYS A 43 -3.36 -14.16 -12.29
CA LYS A 43 -4.12 -13.77 -13.47
C LYS A 43 -4.92 -15.01 -13.85
N LEU A 44 -6.14 -15.12 -13.33
CA LEU A 44 -7.19 -15.85 -14.00
C LEU A 44 -7.34 -15.15 -15.34
N GLU A 45 -6.64 -15.66 -16.35
CA GLU A 45 -6.86 -15.28 -17.72
C GLU A 45 -8.34 -15.57 -18.00
N ARG A 46 -9.18 -14.55 -17.90
CA ARG A 46 -10.51 -14.57 -18.48
C ARG A 46 -10.29 -14.65 -19.98
N SER A 47 -10.22 -15.88 -20.49
CA SER A 47 -10.40 -16.15 -21.90
C SER A 47 -11.68 -15.45 -22.33
N ARG A 48 -11.58 -14.55 -23.31
CA ARG A 48 -12.73 -13.91 -23.96
C ARG A 48 -13.33 -14.78 -25.08
N SER A 49 -12.99 -16.07 -25.13
CA SER A 49 -13.64 -17.03 -26.04
C SER A 49 -14.24 -18.18 -25.25
N ILE A 50 -15.56 -18.35 -25.39
CA ILE A 50 -16.31 -19.50 -24.87
C ILE A 50 -15.95 -20.79 -25.65
N ALA A 51 -15.33 -20.66 -26.83
CA ALA A 51 -15.20 -21.75 -27.79
C ALA A 51 -13.78 -22.32 -28.00
N SER A 52 -12.79 -21.96 -27.18
CA SER A 52 -11.42 -22.47 -27.38
C SER A 52 -10.62 -22.65 -26.09
N VAL A 53 -11.28 -23.14 -25.04
CA VAL A 53 -10.56 -23.68 -23.87
C VAL A 53 -10.05 -25.06 -24.25
N VAL A 54 -8.79 -25.15 -24.64
CA VAL A 54 -8.04 -26.40 -24.51
C VAL A 54 -8.00 -26.70 -23.02
N GLU A 55 -8.64 -27.79 -22.62
CA GLU A 55 -8.67 -28.33 -21.26
C GLU A 55 -7.24 -28.61 -20.76
N LYS A 56 -6.55 -27.58 -20.25
CA LYS A 56 -5.47 -27.79 -19.30
C LYS A 56 -6.10 -27.88 -17.92
N GLU A 57 -6.42 -29.11 -17.52
CA GLU A 57 -6.72 -29.55 -16.14
C GLU A 57 -7.18 -28.43 -15.19
N GLN A 58 -8.35 -27.85 -15.44
CA GLN A 58 -8.98 -26.96 -14.48
C GLN A 58 -9.63 -27.84 -13.40
N ARG A 59 -8.83 -28.21 -12.39
CA ARG A 59 -9.42 -28.55 -11.09
C ARG A 59 -10.35 -27.41 -10.70
N PRO A 60 -11.54 -27.68 -10.13
CA PRO A 60 -12.45 -26.62 -9.71
C PRO A 60 -11.69 -25.70 -8.75
N ILE A 61 -11.56 -24.43 -9.13
CA ILE A 61 -10.93 -23.40 -8.31
C ILE A 61 -11.72 -23.33 -7.01
N SER A 62 -11.08 -23.67 -5.88
CA SER A 62 -11.72 -23.68 -4.56
C SER A 62 -12.24 -22.29 -4.20
N GLY A 63 -13.21 -22.22 -3.28
CA GLY A 63 -13.76 -20.94 -2.83
C GLY A 63 -12.67 -20.01 -2.29
N ALA A 64 -11.67 -20.58 -1.59
CA ALA A 64 -10.50 -19.88 -1.09
C ALA A 64 -9.65 -19.25 -2.22
N GLN A 65 -9.38 -19.98 -3.31
CA GLN A 65 -8.62 -19.44 -4.44
C GLN A 65 -9.37 -18.29 -5.16
N ARG A 66 -10.71 -18.38 -5.24
CA ARG A 66 -11.53 -17.28 -5.77
C ARG A 66 -11.47 -16.04 -4.87
N PHE A 67 -11.45 -16.21 -3.55
CA PHE A 67 -11.27 -15.08 -2.63
C PHE A 67 -9.95 -14.35 -2.87
N LEU A 68 -8.84 -15.06 -3.05
CA LEU A 68 -7.53 -14.44 -3.33
C LEU A 68 -7.50 -13.64 -4.64
N SER A 69 -8.35 -14.01 -5.61
CA SER A 69 -8.56 -13.22 -6.83
C SER A 69 -9.45 -12.00 -6.63
N TYR A 70 -10.29 -12.00 -5.59
CA TYR A 70 -11.18 -10.89 -5.23
C TYR A 70 -10.46 -9.84 -4.37
N GLN A 71 -9.69 -10.28 -3.38
CA GLN A 71 -8.99 -9.40 -2.45
C GLN A 71 -7.59 -9.96 -2.16
N ASP A 72 -6.57 -9.17 -2.48
CA ASP A 72 -5.20 -9.51 -2.10
C ASP A 72 -4.97 -9.19 -0.60
N PRO A 73 -4.59 -10.19 0.21
CA PRO A 73 -4.28 -9.99 1.63
C PRO A 73 -3.10 -9.03 1.85
N ALA A 74 -2.15 -8.93 0.92
CA ALA A 74 -1.03 -8.00 1.06
C ALA A 74 -1.51 -6.53 1.04
N GLN A 75 -2.56 -6.21 0.28
CA GLN A 75 -3.13 -4.86 0.27
C GLN A 75 -3.79 -4.50 1.60
N ILE A 76 -4.49 -5.46 2.23
CA ILE A 76 -5.05 -5.26 3.58
C ILE A 76 -3.92 -5.03 4.58
N TYR A 77 -2.86 -5.84 4.50
CA TYR A 77 -1.67 -5.71 5.36
C TYR A 77 -1.04 -4.33 5.21
N ILE A 78 -0.77 -3.88 3.98
CA ILE A 78 -0.17 -2.58 3.68
C ILE A 78 -1.06 -1.46 4.21
N TYR A 79 -2.37 -1.51 3.92
CA TYR A 79 -3.32 -0.53 4.41
C TYR A 79 -3.29 -0.42 5.93
N CYS A 80 -3.38 -1.54 6.64
CA CYS A 80 -3.40 -1.54 8.10
C CYS A 80 -2.07 -1.11 8.72
N SER A 81 -0.94 -1.47 8.10
CA SER A 81 0.39 -1.05 8.54
C SER A 81 0.59 0.47 8.40
N LEU A 82 -0.01 1.10 7.40
CA LEU A 82 0.06 2.55 7.20
C LEU A 82 -0.92 3.35 8.09
N ASN A 83 -2.07 2.77 8.41
CA ASN A 83 -3.20 3.54 8.98
C ASN A 83 -3.52 3.21 10.44
N SER A 84 -2.87 2.20 11.04
CA SER A 84 -3.16 1.78 12.42
C SER A 84 -1.89 1.51 13.23
N LYS A 85 -1.89 1.95 14.49
CA LYS A 85 -0.85 1.56 15.48
C LYS A 85 -0.97 0.08 15.86
N ALA A 86 -2.20 -0.44 15.93
CA ALA A 86 -2.50 -1.86 16.13
C ALA A 86 -2.82 -2.49 14.77
N ALA A 87 -1.77 -2.73 13.98
CA ALA A 87 -1.91 -3.15 12.59
C ALA A 87 -2.46 -4.57 12.45
N ASP A 88 -2.12 -5.47 13.39
CA ASP A 88 -2.63 -6.83 13.50
C ASP A 88 -4.15 -6.87 13.70
N THR A 89 -4.65 -6.08 14.64
CA THR A 89 -6.07 -5.98 14.98
C THR A 89 -6.86 -5.34 13.83
N CYS A 90 -6.29 -4.31 13.20
CA CYS A 90 -6.83 -3.72 11.98
C CYS A 90 -6.96 -4.79 10.88
N TYR A 91 -5.91 -5.58 10.67
CA TYR A 91 -5.86 -6.57 9.63
C TYR A 91 -6.91 -7.67 9.84
N SER A 92 -6.96 -8.27 11.03
CA SER A 92 -7.96 -9.30 11.34
C SER A 92 -9.40 -8.78 11.15
N LYS A 93 -9.66 -7.52 11.50
CA LYS A 93 -10.96 -6.89 11.25
C LYS A 93 -11.25 -6.72 9.75
N GLN A 94 -10.30 -6.16 9.00
CA GLN A 94 -10.47 -5.91 7.57
C GLN A 94 -10.55 -7.20 6.74
N LEU A 95 -9.82 -8.25 7.13
CA LEU A 95 -9.90 -9.57 6.52
C LEU A 95 -11.30 -10.18 6.71
N LYS A 96 -11.83 -10.16 7.95
CA LYS A 96 -13.20 -10.62 8.22
C LYS A 96 -14.24 -9.84 7.42
N GLU A 97 -14.13 -8.50 7.39
CA GLU A 97 -15.03 -7.65 6.58
C GLU A 97 -14.93 -8.00 5.07
N SER A 98 -13.73 -8.28 4.56
CA SER A 98 -13.51 -8.66 3.16
C SER A 98 -14.11 -10.02 2.84
N VAL A 99 -13.96 -11.00 3.74
CA VAL A 99 -14.55 -12.33 3.60
C VAL A 99 -16.07 -12.24 3.62
N SER A 100 -16.68 -11.52 4.57
CA SER A 100 -18.13 -11.35 4.61
C SER A 100 -18.69 -10.72 3.32
N LYS A 101 -18.02 -9.67 2.80
CA LYS A 101 -18.41 -9.05 1.51
C LYS A 101 -18.26 -10.01 0.32
N TYR A 102 -17.25 -10.86 0.36
CA TYR A 102 -17.07 -11.90 -0.65
C TYR A 102 -18.22 -12.91 -0.59
N GLU A 103 -18.56 -13.41 0.59
CA GLU A 103 -19.64 -14.39 0.78
C GLU A 103 -21.03 -13.82 0.40
N GLU A 104 -21.28 -12.55 0.71
CA GLU A 104 -22.50 -11.84 0.26
C GLU A 104 -22.63 -11.81 -1.26
N LYS A 105 -21.51 -11.70 -1.98
CA LYS A 105 -21.49 -11.53 -3.44
C LYS A 105 -21.42 -12.85 -4.21
N PHE A 106 -20.69 -13.83 -3.69
CA PHE A 106 -20.33 -15.05 -4.42
C PHE A 106 -20.88 -16.33 -3.77
N GLY A 107 -21.60 -16.20 -2.65
CA GLY A 107 -22.07 -17.32 -1.85
C GLY A 107 -21.10 -17.69 -0.73
N LYS A 108 -21.63 -18.36 0.30
CA LYS A 108 -20.86 -18.78 1.48
C LYS A 108 -19.73 -19.74 1.09
N LEU A 109 -18.59 -19.58 1.75
CA LEU A 109 -17.51 -20.56 1.68
C LEU A 109 -17.92 -21.80 2.47
N ASP A 110 -17.46 -22.98 2.03
CA ASP A 110 -17.52 -24.16 2.88
C ASP A 110 -16.71 -23.89 4.17
N ARG A 111 -17.13 -24.49 5.28
CA ARG A 111 -16.48 -24.26 6.58
C ARG A 111 -15.00 -24.67 6.56
N THR A 112 -14.65 -25.71 5.81
CA THR A 112 -13.27 -26.20 5.66
C THR A 112 -12.45 -25.23 4.82
N ASP A 113 -13.02 -24.72 3.73
CA ASP A 113 -12.39 -23.71 2.87
C ASP A 113 -12.17 -22.40 3.64
N LEU A 114 -13.14 -21.99 4.45
CA LEU A 114 -13.05 -20.77 5.25
C LEU A 114 -11.96 -20.86 6.31
N ASN A 115 -11.90 -21.97 7.06
CA ASN A 115 -10.88 -22.15 8.09
C ASN A 115 -9.48 -22.19 7.47
N SER A 116 -9.28 -22.99 6.42
CA SER A 116 -8.01 -23.07 5.70
C SER A 116 -7.58 -21.70 5.17
N LEU A 117 -8.52 -20.93 4.60
CA LEU A 117 -8.26 -19.58 4.12
C LEU A 117 -7.82 -18.65 5.26
N LEU A 118 -8.48 -18.69 6.41
CA LEU A 118 -8.15 -17.82 7.54
C LEU A 118 -6.79 -18.17 8.17
N ASP A 119 -6.43 -19.46 8.18
CA ASP A 119 -5.12 -19.93 8.65
C ASP A 119 -3.99 -19.51 7.69
N GLU A 120 -4.20 -19.67 6.37
CA GLU A 120 -3.23 -19.23 5.35
C GLU A 120 -3.05 -17.70 5.34
N LEU A 121 -4.13 -16.98 5.65
CA LEU A 121 -4.16 -15.51 5.66
C LEU A 121 -3.95 -14.93 7.05
N GLU A 122 -3.33 -15.67 7.97
CA GLU A 122 -2.96 -15.12 9.27
C GLU A 122 -2.01 -13.92 9.11
N TRP A 123 -2.16 -12.93 9.99
CA TRP A 123 -1.36 -11.71 9.98
C TRP A 123 0.15 -12.00 9.92
N SER A 124 0.63 -12.96 10.73
CA SER A 124 2.05 -13.32 10.82
C SER A 124 2.59 -13.82 9.48
N MET A 125 1.82 -14.67 8.79
CA MET A 125 2.15 -15.24 7.49
C MET A 125 2.21 -14.17 6.41
N VAL A 126 1.15 -13.36 6.29
CA VAL A 126 1.05 -12.31 5.27
C VAL A 126 2.09 -11.21 5.49
N LYS A 127 2.37 -10.87 6.75
CA LYS A 127 3.46 -9.95 7.12
C LYS A 127 4.80 -10.49 6.63
N SER A 128 5.11 -11.75 6.93
CA SER A 128 6.36 -12.39 6.52
C SER A 128 6.53 -12.41 4.99
N GLU A 129 5.50 -12.84 4.26
CA GLU A 129 5.53 -12.87 2.79
C GLU A 129 5.69 -11.47 2.18
N THR A 130 4.98 -10.48 2.73
CA THR A 130 5.07 -9.10 2.23
C THR A 130 6.45 -8.52 2.53
N GLN A 131 6.99 -8.75 3.73
CA GLN A 131 8.33 -8.28 4.10
C GLN A 131 9.41 -8.91 3.23
N ALA A 132 9.33 -10.22 2.94
CA ALA A 132 10.27 -10.87 2.03
C ALA A 132 10.27 -10.27 0.62
N LYS A 133 9.11 -9.80 0.13
CA LYS A 133 9.02 -9.06 -1.15
C LYS A 133 9.69 -7.69 -1.04
N ILE A 134 9.47 -6.97 0.06
CA ILE A 134 10.13 -5.68 0.32
C ILE A 134 11.65 -5.85 0.38
N ASP A 135 12.14 -6.85 1.09
CA ASP A 135 13.57 -7.08 1.25
C ASP A 135 14.24 -7.33 -0.11
N ARG A 136 13.62 -8.14 -0.99
CA ARG A 136 14.09 -8.31 -2.38
C ARG A 136 14.10 -7.01 -3.18
N ILE A 137 13.10 -6.15 -3.00
CA ILE A 137 13.09 -4.83 -3.65
C ILE A 137 14.24 -3.97 -3.13
N LEU A 138 14.47 -3.96 -1.82
CA LEU A 138 15.55 -3.20 -1.21
C LEU A 138 16.92 -3.71 -1.65
N GLU A 139 17.13 -5.02 -1.75
CA GLU A 139 18.34 -5.63 -2.30
C GLU A 139 18.63 -5.17 -3.74
N GLN A 140 17.60 -5.04 -4.58
CA GLN A 140 17.76 -4.51 -5.93
C GLN A 140 18.14 -3.02 -5.95
N LEU A 141 17.62 -2.25 -4.98
CA LEU A 141 17.90 -0.83 -4.85
C LEU A 141 19.23 -0.53 -4.13
N GLU A 142 19.78 -1.51 -3.42
CA GLU A 142 20.93 -1.40 -2.54
C GLU A 142 22.18 -0.77 -3.20
N PRO A 143 22.59 -1.12 -4.44
CA PRO A 143 23.74 -0.47 -5.08
C PRO A 143 23.51 1.02 -5.33
N GLN A 144 22.29 1.40 -5.71
CA GLN A 144 21.92 2.80 -5.93
C GLN A 144 21.89 3.56 -4.60
N ILE A 145 21.28 2.97 -3.57
CA ILE A 145 21.22 3.51 -2.21
C ILE A 145 22.62 3.79 -1.68
N ASN A 146 23.53 2.80 -1.75
CA ASN A 146 24.91 2.94 -1.27
C ASN A 146 25.67 4.05 -2.00
N LYS A 147 25.55 4.12 -3.33
CA LYS A 147 26.18 5.19 -4.12
C LYS A 147 25.69 6.56 -3.67
N THR A 148 24.37 6.72 -3.55
CA THR A 148 23.75 7.99 -3.18
C THR A 148 24.14 8.43 -1.77
N VAL A 149 24.04 7.53 -0.78
CA VAL A 149 24.41 7.83 0.62
C VAL A 149 25.87 8.26 0.73
N ASN A 150 26.80 7.55 0.10
CA ASN A 150 28.23 7.89 0.16
C ASN A 150 28.54 9.26 -0.45
N GLN A 151 27.88 9.60 -1.55
CA GLN A 151 28.01 10.91 -2.20
C GLN A 151 27.50 12.02 -1.27
N GLN A 152 26.32 11.85 -0.67
CA GLN A 152 25.75 12.85 0.24
C GLN A 152 26.54 12.99 1.52
N HIS A 153 26.99 11.87 2.10
CA HIS A 153 27.83 11.87 3.27
C HIS A 153 29.10 12.69 3.04
N SER A 154 29.78 12.45 1.91
CA SER A 154 30.97 13.22 1.52
C SER A 154 30.66 14.71 1.30
N PHE A 155 29.54 15.01 0.63
CA PHE A 155 29.08 16.38 0.41
C PHE A 155 28.80 17.12 1.72
N CYS A 156 27.99 16.55 2.61
CA CYS A 156 27.63 17.16 3.89
C CYS A 156 28.84 17.32 4.81
N LYS A 157 29.74 16.34 4.84
CA LYS A 157 30.99 16.41 5.64
C LYS A 157 31.91 17.53 5.17
N ASN A 158 31.96 17.80 3.87
CA ASN A 158 32.81 18.84 3.30
C ASN A 158 32.19 20.24 3.38
N ASN A 159 30.87 20.36 3.16
CA ASN A 159 30.21 21.65 2.95
C ASN A 159 29.32 22.10 4.12
N SER A 160 29.01 21.22 5.08
CA SER A 160 28.03 21.53 6.13
C SER A 160 28.41 20.92 7.48
N LYS A 161 29.70 21.01 7.85
CA LYS A 161 30.24 20.42 9.10
C LYS A 161 29.39 20.74 10.34
N HIS A 162 29.07 22.03 10.56
CA HIS A 162 28.29 22.47 11.72
C HIS A 162 26.82 22.05 11.69
N PHE A 163 26.28 21.75 10.50
CA PHE A 163 24.88 21.37 10.30
C PHE A 163 24.75 19.99 9.66
N PHE A 164 25.73 19.12 9.89
CA PHE A 164 25.88 17.85 9.17
C PHE A 164 24.62 16.99 9.27
N LYS A 165 24.09 16.82 10.49
CA LYS A 165 22.87 16.07 10.74
C LYS A 165 21.68 16.60 9.94
N ARG A 166 21.48 17.92 9.91
CA ARG A 166 20.40 18.56 9.15
C ARG A 166 20.59 18.38 7.63
N CYS A 167 21.82 18.51 7.15
CA CYS A 167 22.18 18.25 5.75
C CYS A 167 21.83 16.81 5.36
N MET A 168 22.24 15.83 6.18
CA MET A 168 21.95 14.42 5.94
C MET A 168 20.46 14.12 5.96
N THR A 169 19.69 14.66 6.92
CA THR A 169 18.23 14.47 6.97
C THR A 169 17.54 14.97 5.70
N HIS A 170 17.85 16.18 5.23
CA HIS A 170 17.26 16.71 4.00
C HIS A 170 17.70 15.91 2.75
N ALA A 171 18.95 15.45 2.72
CA ALA A 171 19.46 14.62 1.63
C ALA A 171 18.72 13.27 1.57
N ILE A 172 18.57 12.58 2.71
CA ILE A 172 17.85 11.31 2.81
C ILE A 172 16.41 11.45 2.35
N GLU A 173 15.70 12.50 2.76
CA GLU A 173 14.32 12.73 2.35
C GLU A 173 14.22 12.89 0.81
N LYS A 174 15.07 13.74 0.23
CA LYS A 174 15.14 13.92 -1.23
C LYS A 174 15.46 12.63 -1.96
N ASP A 175 16.46 11.90 -1.48
CA ASP A 175 16.94 10.67 -2.11
C ASP A 175 15.95 9.52 -1.99
N THR A 176 15.20 9.45 -0.88
CA THR A 176 14.07 8.52 -0.71
C THR A 176 13.08 8.68 -1.85
N PHE A 177 12.63 9.91 -2.11
CA PHE A 177 11.68 10.18 -3.20
C PHE A 177 12.30 9.93 -4.58
N GLN A 178 13.59 10.24 -4.77
CA GLN A 178 14.26 9.97 -6.04
C GLN A 178 14.31 8.47 -6.35
N VAL A 179 14.74 7.65 -5.39
CA VAL A 179 14.80 6.18 -5.52
C VAL A 179 13.39 5.63 -5.74
N LEU A 180 12.44 6.03 -4.91
CA LEU A 180 11.05 5.58 -4.98
C LEU A 180 10.39 5.92 -6.32
N ASN A 181 10.56 7.15 -6.82
CA ASN A 181 9.98 7.58 -8.09
C ASN A 181 10.58 6.82 -9.28
N ASN A 182 11.88 6.54 -9.24
CA ASN A 182 12.54 5.74 -10.28
C ASN A 182 12.04 4.29 -10.29
N TYR A 183 11.81 3.71 -9.10
CA TYR A 183 11.21 2.39 -8.99
C TYR A 183 9.76 2.39 -9.49
N HIS A 184 8.94 3.35 -9.03
CA HIS A 184 7.53 3.47 -9.42
C HIS A 184 7.34 3.65 -10.93
N LYS A 185 8.20 4.43 -11.60
CA LYS A 185 8.15 4.59 -13.07
C LYS A 185 8.22 3.26 -13.83
N LYS A 186 8.95 2.28 -13.29
CA LYS A 186 9.12 0.95 -13.91
C LYS A 186 8.03 -0.04 -13.51
N HIS A 187 7.61 0.00 -12.25
CA HIS A 187 6.77 -1.05 -11.66
C HIS A 187 5.30 -0.66 -11.43
N LYS A 188 4.94 0.63 -11.55
CA LYS A 188 3.57 1.15 -11.44
C LYS A 188 2.81 0.63 -10.21
N MET A 189 3.33 0.93 -9.03
CA MET A 189 2.69 0.62 -7.74
C MET A 189 1.40 1.41 -7.53
N ASN A 190 0.48 0.89 -6.72
CA ASN A 190 -0.65 1.69 -6.26
C ASN A 190 -0.21 2.71 -5.18
N GLY A 191 -1.10 3.64 -4.80
CA GLY A 191 -0.76 4.70 -3.84
C GLY A 191 -0.35 4.20 -2.44
N GLN A 192 -0.92 3.08 -1.98
CA GLN A 192 -0.60 2.53 -0.67
C GLN A 192 0.75 1.83 -0.67
N GLU A 193 1.01 1.01 -1.69
CA GLU A 193 2.32 0.40 -1.91
C GLU A 193 3.41 1.46 -2.08
N TYR A 194 3.12 2.56 -2.77
CA TYR A 194 4.05 3.67 -2.93
C TYR A 194 4.45 4.27 -1.58
N LEU A 195 3.46 4.57 -0.72
CA LEU A 195 3.71 5.11 0.62
C LEU A 195 4.41 4.10 1.52
N PHE A 196 4.04 2.82 1.43
CA PHE A 196 4.65 1.77 2.22
C PHE A 196 6.12 1.54 1.85
N LEU A 197 6.41 1.50 0.55
CA LEU A 197 7.78 1.35 0.06
C LEU A 197 8.63 2.61 0.35
N ARG A 198 8.04 3.81 0.35
CA ARG A 198 8.71 5.04 0.78
C ARG A 198 9.31 4.87 2.17
N ASP A 199 8.51 4.39 3.12
CA ASP A 199 8.92 4.27 4.52
C ASP A 199 10.01 3.20 4.67
N ALA A 200 9.91 2.10 3.92
CA ALA A 200 10.95 1.07 3.87
C ALA A 200 12.29 1.58 3.29
N ILE A 201 12.25 2.31 2.16
CA ILE A 201 13.45 2.91 1.54
C ILE A 201 14.09 3.94 2.49
N ASN A 202 13.28 4.81 3.10
CA ASN A 202 13.76 5.80 4.06
C ASN A 202 14.45 5.12 5.26
N SER A 203 13.85 4.06 5.80
CA SER A 203 14.46 3.27 6.88
C SER A 203 15.82 2.68 6.47
N GLN A 204 15.91 2.13 5.27
CA GLN A 204 17.16 1.56 4.74
C GLN A 204 18.23 2.65 4.55
N LEU A 205 17.88 3.82 4.01
CA LEU A 205 18.79 4.96 3.87
C LEU A 205 19.32 5.44 5.22
N ASN A 206 18.44 5.61 6.21
CA ASN A 206 18.83 6.03 7.56
C ASN A 206 19.75 4.99 8.22
N LYS A 207 19.43 3.69 8.11
CA LYS A 207 20.29 2.61 8.63
C LYS A 207 21.70 2.69 8.05
N LYS A 208 21.82 2.98 6.75
CA LYS A 208 23.13 3.14 6.09
C LYS A 208 23.90 4.35 6.59
N VAL A 209 23.23 5.48 6.79
CA VAL A 209 23.86 6.68 7.34
C VAL A 209 24.36 6.42 8.77
N SER A 210 23.55 5.82 9.63
CA SER A 210 23.97 5.47 10.99
C SER A 210 25.18 4.54 11.02
N ASN A 211 25.27 3.57 10.10
CA ASN A 211 26.45 2.69 10.01
C ASN A 211 27.73 3.42 9.58
N LEU A 212 27.62 4.53 8.83
CA LEU A 212 28.77 5.35 8.44
C LEU A 212 29.25 6.27 9.56
N GLU A 213 28.38 6.63 10.51
CA GLU A 213 28.73 7.48 11.66
C GLU A 213 29.38 6.69 12.82
N VAL A 214 29.30 5.35 12.80
CA VAL A 214 29.91 4.46 13.81
C VAL A 214 31.38 4.10 13.48
N ILE A 215 31.88 4.51 12.31
CA ILE A 215 33.27 4.31 11.84
C ILE A 215 34.00 5.66 11.81
#